data_AF-W9TCW2-F1
#
_entry.id   AF-W9TCW2-F1
#
_cell.length_a   1.000
_cell.length_b   1.000
_cell.length_c   1.000
_cell.angle_alpha   90.00
_cell.angle_beta   90.00
_cell.angle_gamma   90.00
#
_symmetry.space_group_name_H-M   'P 1'
#
loop_
_entity.id
_entity.type
_entity.pdbx_description
1 polymer ?
#
loop_
_entity_poly.entity_id
_entity_poly.type
_entity_poly.pdbx_seq_one_letter_code
_entity_poly.pdbx_strand_id
1 'polypeptide(L)' 'MAIIHTNCTCGKAVEIRTGSDANSNYRKDGKQAVYPGEDGYCIFRCRQCLEPLHQTVPAFAHQA' A
#
# COMPACT_ATOMS: atom_id res chain seq x y z
N MET A 1 7.41 16.63 8.42
CA MET A 1 7.26 15.28 7.85
C MET A 1 6.03 14.66 8.48
N ALA A 2 4.93 14.52 7.74
CA ALA A 2 3.69 13.99 8.29
C ALA A 2 3.71 12.45 8.23
N ILE A 3 3.73 11.80 9.40
CA ILE A 3 3.48 10.36 9.49
C ILE A 3 1.97 10.19 9.42
N ILE A 4 1.46 9.72 8.29
CA ILE A 4 0.02 9.45 8.13
C ILE A 4 -0.27 8.10 8.80
N HIS A 5 -0.70 8.14 10.06
CA HIS A 5 -1.32 7.00 10.73
C HIS A 5 -2.74 6.86 10.20
N THR A 6 -2.95 5.94 9.27
CA THR A 6 -4.27 5.70 8.69
C THR A 6 -4.61 4.23 8.67
N ASN A 7 -5.91 3.97 8.79
CA ASN A 7 -6.46 2.64 8.76
C ASN A 7 -7.14 2.41 7.41
N CYS A 8 -7.05 1.18 6.95
CA CYS A 8 -7.90 0.67 5.88
C CYS A 8 -9.35 0.61 6.35
N THR A 9 -10.30 0.64 5.42
CA THR A 9 -11.73 0.37 5.70
C THR A 9 -11.99 -0.96 6.39
N CYS A 10 -11.10 -1.96 6.25
CA CYS A 10 -11.16 -3.20 7.05
C CYS A 10 -10.66 -3.06 8.50
N GLY A 11 -10.37 -1.85 8.98
CA GLY A 11 -9.98 -1.55 10.36
C GLY A 11 -8.51 -1.82 10.70
N LYS A 12 -7.75 -2.44 9.80
CA LYS A 12 -6.31 -2.68 9.97
C LYS A 12 -5.49 -1.46 9.57
N ALA A 13 -4.33 -1.29 10.21
CA ALA A 13 -3.36 -0.26 9.86
C ALA A 13 -2.83 -0.47 8.43
N VAL A 14 -2.52 0.64 7.75
CA VAL A 14 -1.74 0.61 6.52
C VAL A 14 -0.25 0.55 6.87
N GLU A 15 0.46 -0.42 6.31
CA GLU A 15 1.89 -0.59 6.49
C GLU A 15 2.67 0.09 5.36
N ILE A 16 3.86 0.59 5.67
CA ILE A 16 4.85 1.04 4.69
C ILE A 16 5.86 -0.10 4.51
N ARG A 17 6.03 -0.55 3.27
CA ARG A 17 6.91 -1.67 2.90
C ARG A 17 8.08 -1.13 2.08
N THR A 18 9.28 -1.55 2.41
CA THR A 18 10.52 -1.04 1.81
C THR A 18 11.48 -2.19 1.48
N GLY A 19 12.34 -2.01 0.48
CA GLY A 19 13.35 -3.02 0.12
C GLY A 19 12.71 -4.36 -0.30
N SER A 20 13.28 -5.48 0.14
CA SER A 20 12.78 -6.83 -0.21
C SER A 20 11.33 -7.07 0.19
N ASP A 21 10.86 -6.38 1.23
CA ASP A 21 9.50 -6.48 1.74
C ASP A 21 8.44 -5.92 0.78
N ALA A 22 8.85 -5.08 -0.18
CA ALA A 22 8.02 -4.55 -1.26
C ALA A 22 7.87 -5.54 -2.42
N ASN A 23 8.78 -6.51 -2.57
CA ASN A 23 8.89 -7.35 -3.77
C ASN A 23 7.95 -8.55 -3.80
N SER A 24 7.39 -8.97 -2.65
CA SER A 24 6.56 -10.18 -2.53
C SER A 24 5.13 -9.88 -2.09
N ASN A 25 4.60 -8.69 -2.40
CA ASN A 25 3.34 -8.19 -1.86
C ASN A 25 2.40 -7.66 -2.95
N TYR A 26 1.71 -8.61 -3.57
CA TYR A 26 0.77 -8.37 -4.65
C TYR A 26 -0.55 -7.81 -4.11
N ARG A 27 -1.16 -6.93 -4.91
CA ARG A 27 -2.58 -6.61 -4.78
C ARG A 27 -3.41 -7.88 -4.98
N LYS A 28 -4.67 -7.81 -4.57
CA LYS A 28 -5.66 -8.86 -4.80
C LYS A 28 -5.82 -9.23 -6.28
N ASP A 29 -5.63 -8.27 -7.19
CA ASP A 29 -5.65 -8.48 -8.64
C ASP A 29 -4.30 -8.95 -9.22
N GLY A 30 -3.35 -9.33 -8.38
CA GLY A 30 -2.02 -9.80 -8.78
C GLY A 30 -1.08 -8.68 -9.27
N LYS A 31 -1.51 -7.42 -9.26
CA LYS A 31 -0.67 -6.30 -9.71
C LYS A 31 0.23 -5.78 -8.59
N GLN A 32 1.41 -5.28 -8.95
CA GLN A 32 2.34 -4.65 -8.03
C GLN A 32 2.79 -3.31 -8.59
N ALA A 33 3.15 -2.38 -7.70
CA ALA A 33 3.69 -1.08 -8.09
C ALA A 33 5.18 -1.15 -8.49
N VAL A 34 5.86 -2.25 -8.11
CA VAL A 34 7.30 -2.45 -8.22
C VAL A 34 7.52 -3.91 -8.63
N TYR A 35 8.39 -4.16 -9.60
CA TYR A 35 8.70 -5.52 -10.04
C TYR A 35 9.91 -6.11 -9.27
N PRO A 36 10.04 -7.45 -9.18
CA PRO A 36 11.18 -8.06 -8.53
C PRO A 36 12.52 -7.57 -9.13
N GLY A 37 13.41 -7.09 -8.27
CA GLY A 37 14.71 -6.53 -8.67
C GLY A 37 14.77 -5.01 -8.70
N GLU A 38 13.63 -4.34 -8.57
CA GLU A 38 13.58 -2.89 -8.38
C GLU A 38 13.72 -2.53 -6.88
N ASP A 39 14.40 -1.43 -6.59
CA ASP A 39 14.69 -0.94 -5.25
C ASP A 39 14.37 0.55 -5.08
N GLY A 40 14.52 1.07 -3.86
CA GLY A 40 14.26 2.50 -3.56
C GLY A 40 12.78 2.88 -3.40
N TYR A 41 11.85 1.93 -3.50
CA TYR A 41 10.42 2.20 -3.36
C TYR A 41 9.88 1.95 -1.95
N CYS A 42 8.94 2.80 -1.56
CA CYS A 42 8.10 2.62 -0.37
C CYS A 42 6.66 2.34 -0.83
N ILE A 43 6.15 1.14 -0.56
CA ILE A 43 4.78 0.76 -0.92
C ILE A 43 3.89 0.83 0.32
N PHE A 44 2.85 1.65 0.26
CA PHE A 44 1.79 1.65 1.27
C PHE A 44 0.79 0.52 0.97
N ARG A 45 0.45 -0.32 1.95
CA ARG A 45 -0.47 -1.47 1.75
C ARG A 45 -1.22 -1.88 3.02
N CYS A 46 -2.48 -2.29 2.86
CA CYS A 46 -3.21 -3.09 3.85
C CYS A 46 -3.07 -4.59 3.53
N ARG A 47 -2.58 -5.39 4.49
CA ARG A 47 -2.31 -6.83 4.34
C ARG A 47 -3.55 -7.72 4.32
N GLN A 48 -4.68 -7.22 4.80
CA GLN A 48 -5.92 -7.99 4.86
C GLN A 48 -6.79 -7.76 3.63
N CYS A 49 -6.94 -6.50 3.23
CA CYS A 49 -7.78 -6.13 2.10
C CYS A 49 -7.08 -6.37 0.75
N LEU A 50 -5.77 -6.14 0.65
CA LEU A 50 -4.97 -6.21 -0.58
C LEU A 50 -5.49 -5.38 -1.78
N GLU A 51 -6.49 -4.54 -1.55
CA GLU A 51 -7.06 -3.60 -2.51
C GLU A 51 -6.14 -2.36 -2.71
N PRO A 52 -6.38 -1.55 -3.75
CA PRO A 52 -5.76 -0.23 -3.88
C PRO A 52 -6.06 0.67 -2.69
N LEU A 53 -5.08 1.46 -2.24
CA LEU A 53 -5.29 2.32 -1.08
C LEU A 53 -6.27 3.45 -1.33
N HIS A 54 -6.30 4.05 -2.52
CA HIS A 54 -7.30 5.09 -2.83
C HIS A 54 -8.74 4.56 -2.77
N GLN A 55 -8.96 3.25 -2.87
CA GLN A 55 -10.28 2.63 -2.76
C GLN A 55 -10.66 2.26 -1.32
N THR A 56 -9.66 2.13 -0.45
CA THR A 56 -9.85 1.62 0.92
C THR A 56 -9.45 2.61 2.00
N VAL A 57 -8.88 3.75 1.63
CA VAL A 57 -8.47 4.82 2.52
C VAL A 57 -8.81 6.15 1.85
N PRO A 58 -9.86 6.85 2.32
CA PRO A 58 -10.33 8.09 1.70
C PRO A 58 -9.26 9.19 1.60
N ALA A 59 -8.31 9.25 2.54
CA ALA A 59 -7.22 10.22 2.52
C ALA A 59 -6.24 10.04 1.33
N PHE A 60 -6.24 8.87 0.67
CA PHE A 60 -5.45 8.63 -0.54
C PHE A 60 -6.26 8.83 -1.83
N ALA A 61 -7.55 9.20 -1.73
CA ALA A 61 -8.33 9.51 -2.92
C ALA A 61 -7.81 10.80 -3.56
N HIS A 62 -7.60 10.77 -4.88
CA HIS A 62 -7.28 11.98 -5.64
C HIS A 62 -8.47 12.94 -5.57
N GLN A 63 -8.25 14.14 -5.08
CA GLN A 63 -9.24 15.22 -5.14
C GLN A 63 -9.03 15.97 -6.45
N ALA A 64 -10.08 16.00 -7.29
CA ALA A 64 -10.10 16.74 -8.55
C ALA A 64 -10.17 18.26 -8.31
#